data_AF-A0A355RAQ2-F1
#
_entry.id   AF-A0A355RAQ2-F1
#
_cell.length_a   1.000
_cell.length_b   1.000
_cell.length_c   1.000
_cell.angle_alpha   90.00
_cell.angle_beta   90.00
_cell.angle_gamma   90.00
#
_symmetry.space_group_name_H-M   'P 1'
#
loop_
_entity.id
_entity.type
_entity.pdbx_description
1 polymer ?
#
loop_
_entity_poly.entity_id
_entity_poly.type
_entity_poly.pdbx_seq_one_letter_code
_entity_poly.pdbx_strand_id
1 'polypeptide(L)'
;MPRALPRLPRPLLAVLSLSLTLGIAQADTAPLFSADGYRTTHYRSPTPQQVEGGQVVDTATLQGLLGQTPRPVLIDVYRRQWLQGRFIEDEPHSNLPGSLWLANTGDGELSPAWQDYFVRNLQKATAGHPDQPLVFYCRSDCWLSWNAVKRAKALGYNNLYWYRDGLDAWQQANLPLQPAQPVPFP
;
A
#
# COMPACT_ATOMS: atom_id res chain seq x y z
N MET A 1 -80.19 42.79 27.15
CA MET A 1 -80.47 41.33 27.22
C MET A 1 -81.08 40.90 25.90
N PRO A 2 -80.76 39.77 25.27
CA PRO A 2 -79.60 38.87 25.38
C PRO A 2 -78.66 38.97 24.16
N ARG A 3 -77.44 38.43 24.33
CA ARG A 3 -76.37 38.30 23.33
C ARG A 3 -76.61 37.07 22.47
N ALA A 4 -76.41 37.17 21.16
CA ALA A 4 -76.19 36.04 20.27
C ALA A 4 -74.89 36.29 19.47
N LEU A 5 -73.86 35.48 19.74
CA LEU A 5 -72.58 35.49 19.04
C LEU A 5 -72.64 34.51 17.86
N PRO A 6 -72.36 34.92 16.61
CA PRO A 6 -71.99 33.98 15.57
C PRO A 6 -70.50 33.66 15.67
N ARG A 7 -70.20 32.36 15.60
CA ARG A 7 -68.88 31.75 15.73
C ARG A 7 -67.98 32.15 14.58
N LEU A 8 -66.81 32.70 14.89
CA LEU A 8 -65.71 32.88 13.93
C LEU A 8 -65.14 31.49 13.52
N PRO A 9 -64.86 31.25 12.24
CA PRO A 9 -64.18 30.04 11.81
C PRO A 9 -62.72 30.08 12.27
N ARG A 10 -62.29 29.00 12.94
CA ARG A 10 -60.89 28.77 13.31
C ARG A 10 -60.06 28.61 12.03
N PRO A 11 -59.00 29.41 11.81
CA PRO A 11 -58.06 29.09 10.75
C PRO A 11 -57.27 27.85 11.20
N LEU A 12 -57.40 26.76 10.45
CA LEU A 12 -56.51 25.61 10.54
C LEU A 12 -55.12 26.07 10.07
N LEU A 13 -54.28 26.46 11.03
CA LEU A 13 -52.84 26.57 10.82
C LEU A 13 -52.30 25.14 10.68
N ALA A 14 -52.25 24.65 9.45
CA ALA A 14 -51.48 23.46 9.09
C ALA A 14 -49.99 23.83 9.17
N VAL A 15 -49.39 23.63 10.34
CA VAL A 15 -47.94 23.70 10.50
C VAL A 15 -47.36 22.44 9.84
N LEU A 16 -46.90 22.59 8.59
CA LEU A 16 -46.06 21.57 7.95
C LEU A 16 -44.70 21.58 8.65
N SER A 17 -44.54 20.70 9.65
CA SER A 17 -43.24 20.42 10.26
C SER A 17 -42.35 19.70 9.24
N LEU A 18 -41.55 20.49 8.52
CA LEU A 18 -40.51 19.99 7.61
C LEU A 18 -39.45 19.28 8.45
N SER A 19 -39.62 17.97 8.61
CA SER A 19 -38.67 17.12 9.34
C SER A 19 -37.44 16.95 8.45
N LEU A 20 -36.42 17.80 8.64
CA LEU A 20 -35.09 17.54 8.12
C LEU A 20 -34.55 16.30 8.84
N THR A 21 -34.78 15.13 8.27
CA THR A 21 -33.99 13.95 8.60
C THR A 21 -32.57 14.24 8.12
N LEU A 22 -31.67 14.65 9.03
CA LEU A 22 -30.24 14.54 8.79
C LEU A 22 -29.95 13.05 8.59
N GLY A 23 -29.89 12.63 7.33
CA GLY A 23 -29.28 11.36 6.98
C GLY A 23 -27.82 11.46 7.39
N ILE A 24 -27.47 10.86 8.52
CA ILE A 24 -26.07 10.58 8.83
C ILE A 24 -25.65 9.58 7.76
N ALA A 25 -25.00 10.07 6.70
CA ALA A 25 -24.29 9.21 5.79
C ALA A 25 -23.18 8.55 6.61
N GLN A 26 -23.42 7.34 7.13
CA GLN A 26 -22.34 6.47 7.58
C GLN A 26 -21.55 6.12 6.33
N ALA A 27 -20.49 6.87 6.07
CA ALA A 27 -19.46 6.40 5.17
C ALA A 27 -18.93 5.10 5.80
N ASP A 28 -19.20 3.95 5.17
CA ASP A 28 -18.55 2.68 5.46
C ASP A 28 -17.05 2.89 5.29
N THR A 29 -16.39 3.33 6.36
CA THR A 29 -14.96 3.58 6.35
C THR A 29 -14.34 2.23 6.63
N ALA A 30 -14.08 1.48 5.55
CA ALA A 30 -13.32 0.24 5.65
C ALA A 30 -12.06 0.52 6.49
N PRO A 31 -11.73 -0.34 7.46
CA PRO A 31 -10.60 -0.11 8.34
C PRO A 31 -9.32 0.04 7.50
N LEU A 32 -8.48 1.01 7.86
CA LEU A 32 -7.23 1.28 7.12
C LEU A 32 -6.22 0.15 7.24
N PHE A 33 -6.31 -0.64 8.31
CA PHE A 33 -5.42 -1.75 8.61
C PHE A 33 -6.20 -3.04 8.87
N SER A 34 -5.62 -4.17 8.48
CA SER A 34 -6.10 -5.50 8.87
C SER A 34 -5.83 -5.76 10.36
N ALA A 35 -6.39 -6.86 10.89
CA ALA A 35 -6.13 -7.30 12.26
C ALA A 35 -4.63 -7.53 12.53
N ASP A 36 -3.87 -7.99 11.52
CA ASP A 36 -2.43 -8.20 11.60
C ASP A 36 -1.61 -6.91 11.40
N GLY A 37 -2.28 -5.77 11.19
CA GLY A 37 -1.66 -4.46 11.06
C GLY A 37 -1.09 -4.16 9.68
N TYR A 38 -1.54 -4.84 8.62
CA TYR A 38 -1.19 -4.47 7.24
C TYR A 38 -2.12 -3.38 6.73
N ARG A 39 -1.61 -2.39 5.98
CA ARG A 39 -2.46 -1.41 5.30
C ARG A 39 -3.32 -2.11 4.25
N THR A 40 -4.64 -1.90 4.24
CA THR A 40 -5.57 -2.58 3.32
C THR A 40 -6.13 -1.66 2.23
N THR A 41 -6.12 -0.34 2.46
CA THR A 41 -6.67 0.67 1.55
C THR A 41 -5.77 1.91 1.47
N HIS A 42 -6.07 2.84 0.57
CA HIS A 42 -5.34 4.11 0.42
C HIS A 42 -3.81 3.93 0.33
N TYR A 43 -3.37 3.01 -0.53
CA TYR A 43 -1.96 2.63 -0.64
C TYR A 43 -1.06 3.77 -1.11
N ARG A 44 -1.59 4.75 -1.84
CA ARG A 44 -0.88 5.98 -2.25
C ARG A 44 -1.29 7.14 -1.35
N SER A 45 -0.70 7.22 -0.16
CA SER A 45 -0.98 8.24 0.86
C SER A 45 0.23 8.38 1.81
N PRO A 46 0.34 9.47 2.59
CA PRO A 46 1.48 9.67 3.48
C PRO A 46 1.78 8.45 4.34
N THR A 47 3.02 8.00 4.29
CA THR A 47 3.50 6.82 5.04
C THR A 47 4.24 7.22 6.31
N PRO A 48 4.34 6.35 7.34
CA PRO A 48 5.08 6.65 8.55
C PRO A 48 6.58 6.86 8.27
N GLN A 49 7.30 7.48 9.21
CA GLN A 49 8.75 7.66 9.12
C GLN A 49 9.55 6.39 9.49
N GLN A 50 8.86 5.32 9.91
CA GLN A 50 9.44 4.08 10.38
C GLN A 50 8.60 2.89 9.90
N VAL A 51 9.20 1.70 9.90
CA VAL A 51 8.51 0.44 9.60
C VAL A 51 8.89 -0.61 10.63
N GLU A 52 7.91 -1.41 11.03
CA GLU A 52 8.15 -2.52 11.94
C GLU A 52 9.07 -3.55 11.26
N GLY A 53 10.15 -3.92 11.94
CA GLY A 53 11.06 -4.96 11.50
C GLY A 53 12.12 -4.56 10.48
N GLY A 54 12.16 -3.29 10.03
CA GLY A 54 13.15 -2.82 9.06
C GLY A 54 13.66 -1.40 9.31
N GLN A 55 14.75 -1.06 8.64
CA GLN A 55 15.38 0.26 8.70
C GLN A 55 14.97 1.11 7.50
N VAL A 56 14.59 2.36 7.73
CA VAL A 56 14.35 3.30 6.63
C VAL A 56 15.70 3.77 6.09
N VAL A 57 15.85 3.74 4.76
CA VAL A 57 17.06 4.22 4.08
C VAL A 57 16.69 5.28 3.06
N ASP A 58 17.56 6.27 2.91
CA ASP A 58 17.49 7.25 1.84
C ASP A 58 18.33 6.82 0.63
N THR A 59 18.34 7.64 -0.42
CA THR A 59 19.07 7.34 -1.67
C THR A 59 20.56 7.16 -1.44
N ALA A 60 21.18 8.04 -0.64
CA ALA A 60 22.63 8.00 -0.38
C ALA A 60 23.02 6.74 0.39
N THR A 61 22.24 6.39 1.43
CA THR A 61 22.41 5.17 2.21
C THR A 61 22.24 3.94 1.34
N LEU A 62 21.22 3.91 0.47
CA LEU A 62 21.00 2.80 -0.46
C LEU A 62 22.17 2.64 -1.43
N GLN A 63 22.71 3.72 -1.99
CA GLN A 63 23.91 3.65 -2.84
C GLN A 63 25.10 3.06 -2.08
N GLY A 64 25.28 3.43 -0.80
CA GLY A 64 26.30 2.84 0.07
C GLY A 64 26.08 1.34 0.30
N LEU A 65 24.85 0.92 0.61
CA LEU A 65 24.48 -0.49 0.79
C LEU A 65 24.75 -1.32 -0.47
N LEU A 66 24.51 -0.77 -1.66
CA LEU A 66 24.74 -1.44 -2.94
C LEU A 66 26.22 -1.79 -3.20
N GLY A 67 27.16 -1.13 -2.50
CA GLY A 67 28.59 -1.44 -2.54
C GLY A 67 29.07 -2.44 -1.49
N GLN A 68 28.19 -2.90 -0.58
CA GLN A 68 28.56 -3.81 0.50
C GLN A 68 28.55 -5.28 0.06
N THR A 69 29.16 -6.13 0.88
CA THR A 69 29.11 -7.59 0.75
C THR A 69 28.56 -8.19 2.04
N PRO A 70 27.43 -8.92 2.00
CA PRO A 70 26.61 -9.21 0.82
C PRO A 70 25.90 -7.96 0.29
N ARG A 71 25.82 -7.84 -1.04
CA ARG A 71 25.04 -6.78 -1.70
C ARG A 71 23.55 -7.04 -1.44
N PRO A 72 22.74 -6.02 -1.07
CA PRO A 72 21.33 -6.23 -0.84
C PRO A 72 20.59 -6.67 -2.11
N VAL A 73 19.60 -7.54 -1.92
CA VAL A 73 18.60 -7.83 -2.96
C VAL A 73 17.58 -6.71 -2.95
N LEU A 74 17.34 -6.12 -4.11
CA LEU A 74 16.35 -5.08 -4.28
C LEU A 74 15.01 -5.71 -4.70
N ILE A 75 13.95 -5.40 -3.96
CA ILE A 75 12.60 -5.92 -4.18
C ILE A 75 11.66 -4.75 -4.45
N ASP A 76 11.23 -4.64 -5.71
CA ASP A 76 10.10 -3.78 -6.05
C ASP A 76 8.79 -4.51 -5.81
N VAL A 77 7.83 -3.84 -5.20
CA VAL A 77 6.47 -4.36 -4.98
C VAL A 77 5.39 -3.47 -5.59
N TYR A 78 5.77 -2.56 -6.50
CA TYR A 78 4.81 -1.71 -7.21
C TYR A 78 3.73 -2.57 -7.87
N ARG A 79 2.49 -2.06 -7.82
CA ARG A 79 1.33 -2.77 -8.35
C ARG A 79 1.41 -2.89 -9.86
N ARG A 80 0.99 -4.06 -10.38
CA ARG A 80 0.70 -4.29 -11.79
C ARG A 80 -0.63 -5.01 -11.92
N GLN A 81 -1.51 -4.52 -12.80
CA GLN A 81 -2.82 -5.13 -12.99
C GLN A 81 -2.67 -6.61 -13.40
N TRP A 82 -3.41 -7.48 -12.70
CA TRP A 82 -3.50 -8.91 -12.97
C TRP A 82 -4.90 -9.24 -13.46
N LEU A 83 -5.02 -9.68 -14.71
CA LEU A 83 -6.29 -10.04 -15.33
C LEU A 83 -6.12 -11.28 -16.20
N GLN A 84 -7.11 -12.18 -16.16
CA GLN A 84 -7.15 -13.39 -16.99
C GLN A 84 -5.86 -14.23 -16.91
N GLY A 85 -5.28 -14.34 -15.71
CA GLY A 85 -4.09 -15.16 -15.47
C GLY A 85 -2.77 -14.55 -15.96
N ARG A 86 -2.71 -13.22 -16.19
CA ARG A 86 -1.47 -12.54 -16.57
C ARG A 86 -1.39 -11.11 -16.07
N PHE A 87 -0.18 -10.57 -16.02
CA PHE A 87 0.06 -9.15 -15.85
C PHE A 87 -0.29 -8.39 -17.14
N ILE A 88 -0.88 -7.20 -16.98
CA ILE A 88 -1.26 -6.33 -18.11
C ILE A 88 -0.23 -5.22 -18.28
N GLU A 89 0.48 -5.23 -19.41
CA GLU A 89 1.53 -4.27 -19.75
C GLU A 89 0.95 -2.99 -20.38
N ASP A 90 0.16 -2.24 -19.61
CA ASP A 90 -0.47 -0.98 -20.02
C ASP A 90 0.48 0.22 -19.94
N GLU A 91 1.35 0.26 -18.92
CA GLU A 91 2.36 1.31 -18.72
C GLU A 91 3.77 0.73 -18.61
N PRO A 92 4.80 1.37 -19.19
CA PRO A 92 6.18 0.97 -18.95
C PRO A 92 6.54 1.15 -17.47
N HIS A 93 7.32 0.22 -16.94
CA HIS A 93 7.84 0.31 -15.57
C HIS A 93 9.34 0.06 -15.56
N SER A 94 10.02 0.81 -14.71
CA SER A 94 11.47 0.74 -14.56
C SER A 94 11.83 0.51 -13.11
N ASN A 95 12.90 -0.24 -12.91
CA ASN A 95 13.45 -0.56 -11.62
C ASN A 95 14.82 0.08 -11.39
N LEU A 96 15.20 0.12 -10.12
CA LEU A 96 16.61 0.22 -9.76
C LEU A 96 17.36 -0.97 -10.41
N PRO A 97 18.60 -0.76 -10.89
CA PRO A 97 19.34 -1.83 -11.57
C PRO A 97 19.54 -3.06 -10.69
N GLY A 98 19.15 -4.23 -11.20
CA GLY A 98 19.27 -5.52 -10.50
C GLY A 98 18.11 -5.89 -9.58
N SER A 99 17.01 -5.11 -9.55
CA SER A 99 15.84 -5.46 -8.73
C SER A 99 15.03 -6.63 -9.28
N LEU A 100 14.43 -7.37 -8.34
CA LEU A 100 13.32 -8.28 -8.60
C LEU A 100 12.00 -7.55 -8.40
N TRP A 101 11.11 -7.64 -9.38
CA TRP A 101 9.78 -7.09 -9.25
C TRP A 101 8.78 -8.15 -8.82
N LEU A 102 8.42 -8.14 -7.54
CA LEU A 102 7.37 -8.96 -6.96
C LEU A 102 6.06 -8.17 -6.90
N ALA A 103 5.46 -7.94 -8.07
CA ALA A 103 4.27 -7.10 -8.19
C ALA A 103 3.13 -7.58 -7.30
N ASN A 104 2.38 -6.63 -6.75
CA ASN A 104 1.18 -6.84 -5.91
C ASN A 104 1.42 -7.50 -4.55
N THR A 105 2.63 -7.97 -4.22
CA THR A 105 2.90 -8.64 -2.93
C THR A 105 2.91 -7.69 -1.73
N GLY A 106 2.75 -6.38 -1.96
CA GLY A 106 2.53 -5.38 -0.93
C GLY A 106 1.07 -5.14 -0.57
N ASP A 107 0.12 -5.78 -1.25
CA ASP A 107 -1.29 -5.69 -0.89
C ASP A 107 -1.49 -6.16 0.57
N GLY A 108 -2.43 -5.51 1.27
CA GLY A 108 -2.67 -5.75 2.69
C GLY A 108 -3.13 -7.18 2.96
N GLU A 109 -3.99 -7.68 2.09
CA GLU A 109 -4.45 -9.07 2.09
C GLU A 109 -3.92 -9.76 0.83
N LEU A 110 -3.21 -10.87 1.02
CA LEU A 110 -2.76 -11.73 -0.06
C LEU A 110 -3.56 -13.02 -0.01
N SER A 111 -4.01 -13.49 -1.18
CA SER A 111 -4.47 -14.88 -1.29
C SER A 111 -3.30 -15.84 -1.02
N PRO A 112 -3.57 -17.11 -0.67
CA PRO A 112 -2.50 -18.09 -0.45
C PRO A 112 -1.50 -18.18 -1.61
N ALA A 113 -1.98 -18.10 -2.86
CA ALA A 113 -1.11 -18.15 -4.04
C ALA A 113 -0.17 -16.93 -4.14
N TRP A 114 -0.64 -15.72 -3.79
CA TRP A 114 0.19 -14.51 -3.72
C TRP A 114 1.18 -14.55 -2.56
N GLN A 115 0.79 -15.14 -1.43
CA GLN A 115 1.70 -15.37 -0.32
C GLN A 115 2.80 -16.36 -0.69
N ASP A 116 2.46 -17.49 -1.31
CA ASP A 116 3.43 -18.49 -1.78
C ASP A 116 4.35 -17.93 -2.87
N TYR A 117 3.83 -17.07 -3.76
CA TYR A 117 4.63 -16.35 -4.74
C TYR A 117 5.66 -15.43 -4.07
N PHE A 118 5.26 -14.66 -3.04
CA PHE A 118 6.19 -13.82 -2.29
C PHE A 118 7.27 -14.66 -1.58
N VAL A 119 6.86 -15.68 -0.82
CA VAL A 119 7.75 -16.55 -0.05
C VAL A 119 8.78 -17.24 -0.94
N ARG A 120 8.34 -17.91 -2.01
CA ARG A 120 9.24 -18.67 -2.90
C ARG A 120 10.27 -17.76 -3.58
N ASN A 121 9.86 -16.57 -4.00
CA ASN A 121 10.78 -15.64 -4.64
C ASN A 121 11.79 -15.04 -3.67
N LEU A 122 11.39 -14.71 -2.44
CA LEU A 122 12.37 -14.28 -1.42
C LEU A 122 13.33 -15.40 -1.06
N GLN A 123 12.84 -16.63 -0.86
CA GLN A 123 13.71 -17.79 -0.61
C GLN A 123 14.72 -18.00 -1.73
N LYS A 124 14.28 -17.92 -2.99
CA LYS A 124 15.17 -18.03 -4.16
C LYS A 124 16.19 -16.90 -4.20
N ALA A 125 15.76 -15.65 -4.01
CA ALA A 125 16.62 -14.48 -4.11
C ALA A 125 17.67 -14.40 -2.98
N THR A 126 17.35 -14.99 -1.83
CA THR A 126 18.25 -15.04 -0.67
C THR A 126 19.02 -16.36 -0.56
N ALA A 127 18.83 -17.29 -1.49
CA ALA A 127 19.28 -18.68 -1.37
C ALA A 127 18.88 -19.34 -0.03
N GLY A 128 17.75 -18.90 0.55
CA GLY A 128 17.26 -19.35 1.84
C GLY A 128 17.95 -18.74 3.07
N HIS A 129 18.86 -17.79 2.90
CA HIS A 129 19.57 -17.15 4.02
C HIS A 129 18.75 -15.98 4.60
N PRO A 130 18.26 -16.07 5.86
CA PRO A 130 17.42 -15.01 6.46
C PRO A 130 18.20 -13.71 6.75
N ASP A 131 19.52 -13.79 6.78
CA ASP A 131 20.42 -12.65 7.01
C ASP A 131 20.85 -11.96 5.70
N GLN A 132 20.42 -12.46 4.53
CA GLN A 132 20.65 -11.75 3.27
C GLN A 132 19.94 -10.38 3.32
N PRO A 133 20.65 -9.26 3.10
CA PRO A 133 20.04 -7.94 3.12
C PRO A 133 18.97 -7.80 2.02
N LEU A 134 17.78 -7.34 2.39
CA LEU A 134 16.65 -7.08 1.49
C LEU A 134 16.26 -5.61 1.58
N VAL A 135 16.18 -4.93 0.44
CA VAL A 135 15.64 -3.57 0.34
C VAL A 135 14.30 -3.64 -0.40
N PHE A 136 13.22 -3.27 0.28
CA PHE A 136 11.90 -3.17 -0.32
C PHE A 136 11.62 -1.73 -0.73
N TYR A 137 11.06 -1.55 -1.93
CA TYR A 137 10.68 -0.25 -2.43
C TYR A 137 9.45 -0.31 -3.34
N CYS A 138 8.91 0.87 -3.64
CA CYS A 138 7.78 1.11 -4.51
C CYS A 138 7.99 2.51 -5.11
N ARG A 139 7.02 3.41 -4.98
CA ARG A 139 7.14 4.86 -5.21
C ARG A 139 7.04 5.62 -3.87
N SER A 140 7.22 6.94 -3.90
CA SER A 140 6.95 7.77 -2.73
C SER A 140 5.50 7.61 -2.26
N ASP A 141 5.31 7.71 -0.94
CA ASP A 141 4.02 7.56 -0.28
C ASP A 141 3.28 6.28 -0.67
N CYS A 142 4.02 5.16 -0.72
CA CYS A 142 3.49 3.85 -1.08
C CYS A 142 3.50 2.88 0.12
N TRP A 143 2.30 2.51 0.58
CA TRP A 143 2.13 1.53 1.66
C TRP A 143 2.42 0.07 1.24
N LEU A 144 2.51 -0.22 -0.06
CA LEU A 144 2.78 -1.58 -0.54
C LEU A 144 4.18 -2.05 -0.09
N SER A 145 5.20 -1.21 -0.21
CA SER A 145 6.56 -1.55 0.25
C SER A 145 6.66 -1.60 1.77
N TRP A 146 5.90 -0.77 2.49
CA TRP A 146 5.80 -0.85 3.95
C TRP A 146 5.23 -2.21 4.41
N ASN A 147 4.13 -2.65 3.79
CA ASN A 147 3.53 -3.96 4.05
C ASN A 147 4.51 -5.11 3.73
N ALA A 148 5.24 -5.00 2.62
CA ALA A 148 6.19 -6.03 2.19
C ALA A 148 7.34 -6.23 3.19
N VAL A 149 7.85 -5.14 3.80
CA VAL A 149 8.86 -5.22 4.87
C VAL A 149 8.31 -5.96 6.08
N LYS A 150 7.13 -5.57 6.57
CA LYS A 150 6.46 -6.22 7.70
C LYS A 150 6.21 -7.71 7.41
N ARG A 151 5.83 -8.05 6.17
CA ARG A 151 5.64 -9.43 5.73
C ARG A 151 6.95 -10.22 5.69
N ALA A 152 8.04 -9.62 5.19
CA ALA A 152 9.36 -10.25 5.23
C ALA A 152 9.84 -10.46 6.67
N LYS A 153 9.55 -9.53 7.59
CA LYS A 153 9.87 -9.69 9.02
C LYS A 153 9.16 -10.90 9.62
N ALA A 154 7.86 -11.05 9.31
CA ALA A 154 7.07 -12.18 9.79
C ALA A 154 7.58 -13.55 9.25
N LEU A 155 8.30 -13.55 8.13
CA LEU A 155 8.97 -14.73 7.57
C LEU A 155 10.34 -15.03 8.19
N GLY A 156 10.83 -14.19 9.11
CA GLY A 156 12.10 -14.40 9.83
C GLY A 156 13.33 -13.75 9.18
N TYR A 157 13.17 -12.93 8.14
CA TYR A 157 14.27 -12.13 7.62
C TYR A 157 14.64 -11.01 8.60
N ASN A 158 15.95 -10.79 8.80
CA ASN A 158 16.44 -9.90 9.86
C ASN A 158 17.14 -8.64 9.36
N ASN A 159 17.67 -8.65 8.13
CA ASN A 159 18.35 -7.51 7.52
C ASN A 159 17.44 -6.83 6.49
N LEU A 160 16.43 -6.12 7.00
CA LEU A 160 15.36 -5.52 6.22
C LEU A 160 15.52 -4.01 6.13
N TYR A 161 15.45 -3.48 4.91
CA TYR A 161 15.51 -2.07 4.62
C TYR A 161 14.27 -1.64 3.83
N TRP A 162 13.79 -0.45 4.11
CA TRP A 162 12.69 0.18 3.40
C TRP A 162 13.19 1.47 2.74
N TYR A 163 13.33 1.43 1.42
CA TYR A 163 13.63 2.63 0.65
C TYR A 163 12.31 3.36 0.38
N ARG A 164 11.92 4.17 1.38
CA ARG A 164 10.59 4.76 1.56
C ARG A 164 10.14 5.64 0.38
N ASP A 165 11.05 6.46 -0.13
CA ASP A 165 10.75 7.39 -1.23
C ASP A 165 10.94 6.73 -2.62
N GLY A 166 11.43 5.48 -2.63
CA GLY A 166 11.36 4.57 -3.75
C GLY A 166 11.91 5.10 -5.08
N LEU A 167 11.27 4.64 -6.16
CA LEU A 167 11.68 4.95 -7.53
C LEU A 167 11.71 6.47 -7.81
N ASP A 168 10.80 7.22 -7.20
CA ASP A 168 10.66 8.67 -7.44
C ASP A 168 11.91 9.42 -6.95
N ALA A 169 12.39 9.13 -5.74
CA ALA A 169 13.64 9.74 -5.23
C ALA A 169 14.88 9.27 -5.99
N TRP A 170 14.88 8.03 -6.49
CA TRP A 170 15.99 7.51 -7.32
C TRP A 170 16.07 8.23 -8.66
N GLN A 171 14.91 8.47 -9.28
CA GLN A 171 14.79 9.27 -10.51
C GLN A 171 15.19 10.72 -10.30
N GLN A 172 14.74 11.35 -9.21
CA GLN A 172 15.11 12.74 -8.88
C GLN A 172 16.62 12.91 -8.69
N ALA A 173 17.30 11.86 -8.19
CA ALA A 173 18.76 11.83 -8.09
C ALA A 173 19.48 11.57 -9.43
N ASN A 174 18.76 11.47 -10.55
CA ASN A 174 19.29 11.15 -11.89
C ASN A 174 20.11 9.85 -11.94
N LEU A 175 19.72 8.86 -11.12
CA LEU A 175 20.40 7.59 -11.07
C LEU A 175 19.89 6.62 -12.15
N PRO A 176 20.71 5.65 -12.62
CA PRO A 176 20.32 4.76 -13.70
C PRO A 176 19.09 3.93 -13.37
N LEU A 177 18.27 3.66 -14.39
CA LEU A 177 17.10 2.81 -14.32
C LEU A 177 17.15 1.71 -15.38
N GLN A 178 16.46 0.61 -15.11
CA GLN A 178 16.33 -0.50 -16.03
C GLN A 178 14.86 -0.82 -16.29
N PRO A 179 14.41 -0.98 -17.55
CA PRO A 179 13.09 -1.52 -17.85
C PRO A 179 12.86 -2.86 -17.16
N ALA A 180 11.68 -3.06 -16.57
CA ALA A 180 11.40 -4.22 -15.74
C ALA A 180 10.08 -4.89 -16.12
N GLN A 181 10.05 -6.21 -15.94
CA GLN A 181 8.84 -7.02 -15.99
C GLN A 181 8.65 -7.71 -14.65
N PRO A 182 7.40 -7.91 -14.17
CA PRO A 182 7.15 -8.66 -12.96
C PRO A 182 7.72 -10.08 -13.07
N VAL A 183 8.21 -10.62 -11.96
CA VAL A 183 8.49 -12.05 -11.91
C VAL A 183 7.18 -12.80 -12.19
N PRO A 184 7.15 -13.78 -13.11
CA PRO A 184 5.91 -14.45 -13.49
C PRO A 184 5.18 -15.02 -12.28
N PHE A 185 3.88 -14.70 -12.17
CA PHE A 185 3.00 -15.32 -11.21
C PHE A 185 2.52 -16.67 -11.76
N PRO A 186 2.46 -17.74 -10.95
CA PRO A 186 2.10 -19.08 -11.42
C PRO A 186 0.67 -19.22 -11.97
#